data_AF-A0A9N9JKM8-F1
#
_entry.id   AF-A0A9N9JKM8-F1
#
_cell.length_a   1.000
_cell.length_b   1.000
_cell.length_c   1.000
_cell.angle_alpha   90.00
_cell.angle_beta   90.00
_cell.angle_gamma   90.00
#
_symmetry.space_group_name_H-M   'P 1'
#
loop_
_entity.id
_entity.type
_entity.pdbx_description
1 polymer ?
#
loop_
_entity_poly.entity_id
_entity_poly.type
_entity_poly.pdbx_seq_one_letter_code
_entity_poly.pdbx_strand_id
1 'polypeptide(L)'
;GRKLEILEQDPLILQTVNSIVELSRFKLGTIANNLTQLLEGVSQNTTAITAIISDLPAEVLQSQLFILKILSACTTHHWKFYRGTLQKELDALSKNSPETSPTSPTVNNEIPSVTNDQQPAPPTSNYNGNARRFRPPRSWDDPPQLEEALATYILNVLSKFLHLMANHDDSIPSSGPASVGATADIISEIYKNAGRVIFYISASNWSVVFSRIRNRISHLAAAGDNLAETAELRLLEVSDLNSIRLSMVLQELCDSISTLRKPAQMVMATVLRKAIWNWIEVFPAEFVTLCQTQRRMGGNPERLFEICNTLVANNFPNSCKAFWPLQTMLLILCPDLLFSAAMHDKTSNTNRKTQNQFLERLKNALRNNTRGQRGLADIAAICYVDICKASTYVNYSDSSTLRSIVPDIEDELKSKLFNPACPFPNENRVDHRLMTDCLTALFRLNPRKTQESLISLCLQDNAPSAFKLVLVKSCNSIASEENRLPWNLQFSSMRPILAGPFRKLFQDIMSNGDKPVWNRYKAEKTEIILNLLRLYRTDPKLAIVVESQDHSKDNQSIILAINDCLNDPNVAIRTAAAETLLEFHNVELIELWGSPDNKMQLFWPI
;
A
#
# COMPACT_ATOMS: atom_id res chain seq x y z
N GLY A 1 10.16 -0.25 34.62
CA GLY A 1 8.79 0.31 34.50
C GLY A 1 7.73 -0.79 34.56
N ARG A 2 6.43 -0.47 34.47
CA ARG A 2 5.40 -1.50 34.14
C ARG A 2 5.51 -1.83 32.63
N LYS A 3 5.26 -3.09 32.24
CA LYS A 3 5.27 -3.49 30.81
C LYS A 3 4.17 -2.74 30.04
N LEU A 4 4.45 -2.37 28.79
CA LEU A 4 3.49 -1.67 27.91
C LEU A 4 2.14 -2.39 27.81
N GLU A 5 2.14 -3.72 27.66
CA GLU A 5 0.94 -4.55 27.58
C GLU A 5 0.03 -4.41 28.82
N ILE A 6 0.63 -4.27 30.01
CA ILE A 6 -0.10 -4.11 31.27
C ILE A 6 -0.70 -2.71 31.35
N LEU A 7 0.00 -1.69 30.86
CA LEU A 7 -0.49 -0.31 30.82
C LEU A 7 -1.63 -0.14 29.80
N GLU A 8 -1.53 -0.81 28.65
CA GLU A 8 -2.56 -0.78 27.60
C GLU A 8 -3.83 -1.54 28.00
N GLN A 9 -3.78 -2.43 28.99
CA GLN A 9 -4.93 -3.15 29.53
C GLN A 9 -5.53 -2.50 30.78
N ASP A 10 -4.88 -1.47 31.35
CA ASP A 10 -5.37 -0.78 32.54
C ASP A 10 -6.57 0.13 32.19
N PRO A 11 -7.77 -0.13 32.75
CA PRO A 11 -8.98 0.61 32.40
C PRO A 11 -8.87 2.12 32.67
N LEU A 12 -8.14 2.54 33.71
CA LEU A 12 -7.99 3.94 34.07
C LEU A 12 -7.08 4.67 33.06
N ILE A 13 -6.02 3.99 32.63
CA ILE A 13 -5.12 4.51 31.60
C ILE A 13 -5.87 4.63 30.27
N LEU A 14 -6.60 3.58 29.87
CA LEU A 14 -7.42 3.60 28.65
C LEU A 14 -8.45 4.74 28.68
N GLN A 15 -9.15 4.95 29.79
CA GLN A 15 -10.10 6.06 29.94
C GLN A 15 -9.40 7.42 29.80
N THR A 16 -8.22 7.57 30.40
CA THR A 16 -7.42 8.80 30.30
C THR A 16 -6.96 9.07 28.88
N VAL A 17 -6.42 8.05 28.19
CA VAL A 17 -6.00 8.14 26.79
C VAL A 17 -7.18 8.51 25.89
N ASN A 18 -8.33 7.85 26.05
CA ASN A 18 -9.54 8.17 25.28
C ASN A 18 -10.00 9.61 25.53
N SER A 19 -9.92 10.10 26.77
CA SER A 19 -10.26 11.49 27.10
C SER A 19 -9.31 12.49 26.43
N ILE A 20 -8.01 12.21 26.39
CA ILE A 20 -7.02 13.05 25.70
C ILE A 20 -7.31 13.07 24.19
N VAL A 21 -7.61 11.91 23.59
CA VAL A 21 -7.96 11.81 22.17
C VAL A 21 -9.25 12.58 21.86
N GLU A 22 -10.28 12.49 22.70
CA GLU A 22 -11.50 13.29 22.52
C GLU A 22 -11.23 14.80 22.63
N LEU A 23 -10.42 15.23 23.60
CA LEU A 23 -10.04 16.64 23.77
C LEU A 23 -9.21 17.19 22.59
N SER A 24 -8.51 16.32 21.85
CA SER A 24 -7.71 16.73 20.69
C SER A 24 -8.53 17.45 19.62
N ARG A 25 -9.84 17.22 19.53
CA ARG A 25 -10.72 17.92 18.59
C ARG A 25 -10.81 19.44 18.81
N PHE A 26 -10.46 19.91 20.01
CA PHE A 26 -10.52 21.34 20.38
C PHE A 26 -9.15 21.96 20.68
N LYS A 27 -8.22 21.16 21.22
CA LYS A 27 -6.94 21.65 21.76
C LYS A 27 -5.74 20.83 21.26
N LEU A 28 -5.76 20.41 20.00
CA LEU A 28 -4.67 19.61 19.41
C LEU A 28 -3.30 20.27 19.61
N GLY A 29 -3.16 21.58 19.37
CA GLY A 29 -1.86 22.26 19.53
C GLY A 29 -1.26 22.12 20.92
N THR A 30 -2.05 22.35 21.97
CA THR A 30 -1.60 22.20 23.37
C THR A 30 -1.27 20.75 23.70
N ILE A 31 -2.11 19.79 23.28
CA ILE A 31 -1.89 18.37 23.53
C ILE A 31 -0.63 17.88 22.81
N ALA A 32 -0.48 18.23 21.53
CA ALA A 32 0.67 17.87 20.72
C ALA A 32 1.97 18.44 21.31
N ASN A 33 1.98 19.70 21.72
CA ASN A 33 3.15 20.31 22.37
C ASN A 33 3.58 19.53 23.62
N ASN A 34 2.65 19.24 24.53
CA ASN A 34 2.96 18.52 25.77
C ASN A 34 3.44 17.08 25.50
N LEU A 35 2.77 16.35 24.59
CA LEU A 35 3.18 14.99 24.23
C LEU A 35 4.55 14.97 23.54
N THR A 36 4.86 15.96 22.69
CA THR A 36 6.17 16.09 22.05
C THR A 36 7.26 16.44 23.06
N GLN A 37 7.00 17.31 24.04
CA GLN A 37 7.92 17.58 25.14
C GLN A 37 8.20 16.32 25.98
N LEU A 38 7.17 15.54 26.30
CA LEU A 38 7.34 14.26 26.99
C LEU A 38 8.16 13.27 26.15
N LEU A 39 7.87 13.16 24.86
CA LEU A 39 8.61 12.29 23.94
C LEU A 39 10.09 12.69 23.85
N GLU A 40 10.36 13.99 23.78
CA GLU A 40 11.73 14.51 23.77
C GLU A 40 12.45 14.20 25.08
N GLY A 41 11.81 14.43 26.23
CA GLY A 41 12.39 14.13 27.55
C GLY A 41 12.76 12.66 27.72
N VAL A 42 11.90 11.74 27.27
CA VAL A 42 12.20 10.29 27.27
C VAL A 42 13.35 9.95 26.32
N SER A 43 13.53 10.72 25.24
CA SER A 43 14.52 10.45 24.20
C SER A 43 15.90 11.08 24.45
N GLN A 44 16.01 12.10 25.32
CA GLN A 44 17.28 12.78 25.63
C GLN A 44 18.32 11.87 26.32
N ASN A 45 17.88 10.84 27.03
CA ASN A 45 18.78 9.85 27.67
C ASN A 45 19.39 8.84 26.68
N THR A 46 19.05 8.93 25.39
CA THR A 46 19.44 7.97 24.34
C THR A 46 20.45 8.58 23.35
N THR A 47 20.95 9.79 23.63
CA THR A 47 21.75 10.62 22.72
C THR A 47 23.22 10.18 22.59
N ALA A 48 23.48 8.88 22.43
CA ALA A 48 24.73 8.42 21.83
C ALA A 48 24.45 8.13 20.36
N ILE A 49 24.86 9.06 19.49
CA ILE A 49 24.75 9.07 18.01
C ILE A 49 25.45 7.86 17.34
N THR A 50 25.92 6.88 18.13
CA THR A 50 26.65 5.69 17.69
C THR A 50 26.11 4.40 18.31
N ALA A 51 25.00 4.44 19.05
CA ALA A 51 24.41 3.23 19.62
C ALA A 51 23.78 2.41 18.48
N ILE A 52 24.39 1.25 18.21
CA ILE A 52 23.77 0.18 17.44
C ILE A 52 22.39 -0.08 18.08
N ILE A 53 21.38 -0.34 17.25
CA ILE A 53 19.98 -0.62 17.65
C ILE A 53 19.88 -1.61 18.85
N SER A 54 20.90 -2.44 19.05
CA SER A 54 21.05 -3.39 20.15
C SER A 54 21.20 -2.80 21.56
N ASP A 55 21.57 -1.52 21.70
CA ASP A 55 21.94 -0.94 23.00
C ASP A 55 20.86 -0.04 23.64
N LEU A 56 19.70 0.14 22.98
CA LEU A 56 18.58 0.87 23.59
C LEU A 56 17.84 0.00 24.60
N PRO A 57 17.62 0.46 25.85
CA PRO A 57 16.80 -0.27 26.81
C PRO A 57 15.36 -0.42 26.29
N ALA A 58 14.84 -1.64 26.28
CA ALA A 58 13.49 -1.95 25.78
C ALA A 58 12.39 -1.11 26.47
N GLU A 59 12.59 -0.71 27.74
CA GLU A 59 11.65 0.15 28.47
C GLU A 59 11.52 1.56 27.88
N VAL A 60 12.62 2.11 27.35
CA VAL A 60 12.65 3.43 26.70
C VAL A 60 11.88 3.38 25.39
N LEU A 61 12.14 2.35 24.57
CA LEU A 61 11.42 2.11 23.31
C LEU A 61 9.91 1.93 23.55
N GLN A 62 9.52 1.18 24.58
CA GLN A 62 8.11 1.03 24.96
C GLN A 62 7.46 2.35 25.37
N SER A 63 8.19 3.19 26.13
CA SER A 63 7.71 4.52 26.54
C SER A 63 7.56 5.47 25.36
N GLN A 64 8.54 5.48 24.44
CA GLN A 64 8.48 6.24 23.18
C GLN A 64 7.29 5.80 22.33
N LEU A 65 7.10 4.48 22.17
CA LEU A 65 5.99 3.92 21.42
C LEU A 65 4.64 4.34 22.01
N PHE A 66 4.48 4.27 23.33
CA PHE A 66 3.23 4.65 23.99
C PHE A 66 2.87 6.11 23.74
N ILE A 67 3.82 7.03 23.92
CA ILE A 67 3.58 8.46 23.68
C ILE A 67 3.26 8.72 22.21
N LEU A 68 3.98 8.08 21.28
CA LEU A 68 3.73 8.18 19.84
C LEU A 68 2.35 7.64 19.44
N LYS A 69 1.88 6.54 20.04
CA LYS A 69 0.54 6.01 19.81
C LYS A 69 -0.53 7.03 20.21
N ILE A 70 -0.38 7.68 21.36
CA ILE A 70 -1.32 8.72 21.82
C ILE A 70 -1.29 9.93 20.89
N LEU A 71 -0.09 10.42 20.54
CA LEU A 71 0.06 11.57 19.64
C LEU A 71 -0.53 11.27 18.26
N SER A 72 -0.25 10.09 17.70
CA SER A 72 -0.81 9.63 16.44
C SER A 72 -2.34 9.47 16.50
N ALA A 73 -2.89 9.00 17.62
CA ALA A 73 -4.33 8.89 17.79
C ALA A 73 -4.99 10.27 17.86
N CYS A 74 -4.38 11.23 18.54
CA CYS A 74 -4.86 12.62 18.63
C CYS A 74 -4.89 13.31 17.26
N THR A 75 -3.80 13.24 16.48
CA THR A 75 -3.75 13.85 15.14
C THR A 75 -4.74 13.20 14.18
N THR A 76 -4.86 11.87 14.23
CA THR A 76 -5.83 11.12 13.40
C THR A 76 -7.27 11.48 13.77
N HIS A 77 -7.58 11.54 15.06
CA HIS A 77 -8.92 11.87 15.55
C HIS A 77 -9.31 13.31 15.18
N HIS A 78 -8.42 14.28 15.41
CA HIS A 78 -8.64 15.67 15.03
C HIS A 78 -8.93 15.82 13.52
N TRP A 79 -8.14 15.16 12.67
CA TRP A 79 -8.36 15.22 11.22
C TRP A 79 -9.68 14.56 10.80
N LYS A 80 -10.02 13.40 11.37
CA LYS A 80 -11.32 12.73 11.13
C LYS A 80 -12.49 13.62 11.55
N PHE A 81 -12.40 14.26 12.72
CA PHE A 81 -13.43 15.17 13.22
C PHE A 81 -13.62 16.37 12.27
N TYR A 82 -12.53 17.04 11.88
CA TYR A 82 -12.58 18.17 10.95
C TYR A 82 -13.26 17.81 9.62
N ARG A 83 -12.90 16.67 9.03
CA ARG A 83 -13.53 16.18 7.80
C ARG A 83 -15.02 15.87 7.98
N GLY A 84 -15.39 15.27 9.11
CA GLY A 84 -16.79 15.02 9.43
C GLY A 84 -17.62 16.29 9.54
N THR A 85 -17.04 17.37 10.11
CA THR A 85 -17.69 18.69 10.20
C THR A 85 -17.85 19.31 8.82
N LEU A 86 -16.78 19.33 8.00
CA LEU A 86 -16.81 19.88 6.64
C LEU A 86 -17.84 19.16 5.75
N GLN A 87 -17.94 17.83 5.87
CA GLN A 87 -18.94 17.06 5.14
C GLN A 87 -20.37 17.45 5.53
N LYS A 88 -20.65 17.64 6.83
CA LYS A 88 -21.96 18.08 7.32
C LYS A 88 -22.32 19.49 6.83
N GLU A 89 -21.36 20.40 6.79
CA GLU A 89 -21.56 21.76 6.26
C GLU A 89 -21.91 21.74 4.76
N LEU A 90 -21.19 20.92 3.97
CA LEU A 90 -21.47 20.75 2.54
C LEU A 90 -22.84 20.10 2.29
N ASP A 91 -23.23 19.11 3.09
CA ASP A 91 -24.54 18.48 2.99
C ASP A 91 -25.67 19.44 3.38
N ALA A 92 -25.43 20.35 4.32
CA ALA A 92 -26.38 21.41 4.68
C ALA A 92 -26.53 22.46 3.57
N LEU A 93 -25.43 22.85 2.90
CA LEU A 93 -25.47 23.76 1.74
C LEU A 93 -26.19 23.14 0.53
N SER A 94 -26.01 21.84 0.29
CA SER A 94 -26.69 21.11 -0.79
C SER A 94 -28.21 21.04 -0.57
N LYS A 95 -28.66 20.86 0.69
CA LYS A 95 -30.08 20.85 1.05
C LYS A 95 -30.76 22.22 0.98
N ASN A 96 -29.99 23.31 0.96
CA ASN A 96 -30.51 24.68 0.90
C ASN A 96 -30.55 25.27 -0.52
N SER A 97 -30.22 24.48 -1.55
CA SER A 97 -30.45 24.89 -2.94
C SER A 97 -31.92 24.63 -3.30
N PRO A 98 -32.72 25.65 -3.66
CA PRO A 98 -34.12 25.43 -4.01
C PRO A 98 -34.21 24.58 -5.29
N GLU A 99 -34.89 23.44 -5.17
CA GLU A 99 -35.37 22.66 -6.32
C GLU A 99 -36.26 23.57 -7.18
N THR A 100 -35.72 24.09 -8.28
CA THR A 100 -36.56 24.63 -9.35
C THR A 100 -37.13 23.45 -10.12
N SER A 101 -38.31 22.99 -9.68
CA SER A 101 -39.16 22.11 -10.44
C SER A 101 -39.54 22.80 -11.76
N PRO A 102 -39.49 22.15 -12.94
CA PRO A 102 -40.00 22.75 -14.16
C PRO A 102 -41.53 22.65 -14.12
N THR A 103 -42.19 23.68 -13.60
CA THR A 103 -43.60 23.92 -13.88
C THR A 103 -43.69 24.73 -15.16
N SER A 104 -44.23 24.10 -16.20
CA SER A 104 -44.58 24.70 -17.47
C SER A 104 -45.45 25.95 -17.28
N PRO A 105 -45.24 27.03 -18.04
CA PRO A 105 -46.29 27.98 -18.33
C PRO A 105 -46.70 27.85 -19.80
N THR A 106 -47.97 27.54 -20.01
CA THR A 106 -48.68 27.71 -21.27
C THR A 106 -49.12 29.17 -21.37
N VAL A 107 -48.55 29.99 -22.26
CA VAL A 107 -49.20 31.18 -22.80
C VAL A 107 -48.72 31.41 -24.24
N ASN A 108 -49.70 31.64 -25.13
CA ASN A 108 -49.61 31.81 -26.57
C ASN A 108 -48.97 33.13 -27.04
N ASN A 109 -48.44 33.06 -28.27
CA ASN A 109 -48.40 34.06 -29.35
C ASN A 109 -47.82 35.46 -29.09
N GLU A 110 -46.70 35.79 -29.75
CA GLU A 110 -46.65 36.66 -30.95
C GLU A 110 -45.19 36.84 -31.45
N ILE A 111 -45.02 36.84 -32.77
CA ILE A 111 -43.83 37.15 -33.59
C ILE A 111 -44.12 38.53 -34.22
N PRO A 112 -43.20 39.52 -34.33
CA PRO A 112 -42.02 39.50 -35.26
C PRO A 112 -40.79 40.31 -34.73
N SER A 113 -39.60 40.47 -35.33
CA SER A 113 -38.72 39.84 -36.33
C SER A 113 -37.47 40.76 -36.51
N VAL A 114 -36.26 40.23 -36.84
CA VAL A 114 -35.08 40.93 -37.48
C VAL A 114 -34.21 41.84 -36.56
N THR A 115 -32.86 41.83 -36.46
CA THR A 115 -31.70 41.66 -37.40
C THR A 115 -30.38 41.25 -36.68
N ASN A 116 -29.54 40.48 -37.40
CA ASN A 116 -28.05 40.31 -37.43
C ASN A 116 -27.11 41.05 -36.43
N ASP A 117 -26.10 40.38 -35.86
CA ASP A 117 -24.77 40.13 -36.48
C ASP A 117 -23.86 39.19 -35.64
N GLN A 118 -22.82 38.65 -36.30
CA GLN A 118 -22.10 37.40 -36.08
C GLN A 118 -20.86 37.45 -35.16
N GLN A 119 -20.59 36.37 -34.39
CA GLN A 119 -19.23 35.79 -34.26
C GLN A 119 -19.28 34.34 -33.69
N PRO A 120 -18.63 33.33 -34.30
CA PRO A 120 -18.80 31.92 -33.90
C PRO A 120 -17.77 31.47 -32.83
N ALA A 121 -18.28 30.97 -31.71
CA ALA A 121 -17.54 30.19 -30.72
C ALA A 121 -17.61 28.68 -31.04
N PRO A 122 -16.58 27.87 -30.71
CA PRO A 122 -16.52 26.45 -31.07
C PRO A 122 -17.56 25.60 -30.30
N PRO A 123 -18.00 24.46 -30.87
CA PRO A 123 -19.21 23.78 -30.44
C PRO A 123 -19.02 23.05 -29.11
N THR A 124 -19.79 23.46 -28.11
CA THR A 124 -20.05 22.66 -26.90
C THR A 124 -20.89 21.45 -27.29
N SER A 125 -20.26 20.28 -27.39
CA SER A 125 -20.96 19.01 -27.53
C SER A 125 -21.68 18.66 -26.23
N ASN A 126 -22.99 18.91 -26.23
CA ASN A 126 -23.96 18.29 -25.34
C ASN A 126 -23.92 16.77 -25.53
N TYR A 127 -23.15 16.08 -24.71
CA TYR A 127 -23.34 14.64 -24.48
C TYR A 127 -24.17 14.46 -23.21
N ASN A 128 -25.49 14.43 -23.39
CA ASN A 128 -26.37 13.70 -22.50
C ASN A 128 -26.07 12.20 -22.66
N GLY A 129 -25.33 11.65 -21.71
CA GLY A 129 -25.08 10.22 -21.58
C GLY A 129 -24.95 9.89 -20.10
N ASN A 130 -25.88 9.06 -19.61
CA ASN A 130 -25.98 8.55 -18.24
C ASN A 130 -24.81 7.62 -17.84
N ALA A 131 -23.56 8.01 -18.10
CA ALA A 131 -22.41 7.44 -17.42
C ALA A 131 -22.33 8.14 -16.06
N ARG A 132 -22.72 7.45 -14.98
CA ARG A 132 -22.31 7.82 -13.63
C ARG A 132 -20.78 7.90 -13.65
N ARG A 133 -20.21 9.09 -13.89
CA ARG A 133 -18.77 9.33 -13.68
C ARG A 133 -18.53 8.94 -12.24
N PHE A 134 -17.85 7.82 -12.04
CA PHE A 134 -17.33 7.45 -10.74
C PHE A 134 -16.55 8.66 -10.24
N ARG A 135 -17.09 9.35 -9.24
CA ARG A 135 -16.33 10.34 -8.48
C ARG A 135 -15.53 9.53 -7.50
N PRO A 136 -14.22 9.38 -7.70
CA PRO A 136 -13.40 8.70 -6.72
C PRO A 136 -13.56 9.40 -5.34
N PRO A 137 -13.31 8.70 -4.23
CA PRO A 137 -13.40 9.28 -2.89
C PRO A 137 -12.70 10.63 -2.86
N ARG A 138 -13.33 11.65 -2.27
CA ARG A 138 -12.80 13.01 -2.23
C ARG A 138 -11.32 12.97 -1.82
N SER A 139 -10.48 13.75 -2.51
CA SER A 139 -9.13 14.09 -2.07
C SER A 139 -9.19 14.45 -0.59
N TRP A 140 -8.29 13.91 0.20
CA TRP A 140 -8.23 14.21 1.63
C TRP A 140 -8.09 15.73 1.78
N ASP A 141 -9.13 16.40 2.27
CA ASP A 141 -9.02 17.82 2.61
C ASP A 141 -7.98 17.96 3.71
N ASP A 142 -7.09 18.93 3.56
CA ASP A 142 -6.01 19.16 4.52
C ASP A 142 -6.59 19.50 5.90
N PRO A 143 -5.94 19.03 6.99
CA PRO A 143 -6.34 19.42 8.33
C PRO A 143 -5.95 20.89 8.59
N PRO A 144 -6.59 21.53 9.60
CA PRO A 144 -6.22 22.87 10.03
C PRO A 144 -4.73 22.98 10.37
N GLN A 145 -4.13 24.12 10.01
CA GLN A 145 -2.71 24.39 10.28
C GLN A 145 -2.45 24.46 11.79
N LEU A 146 -1.32 23.90 12.21
CA LEU A 146 -0.75 24.18 13.52
C LEU A 146 0.11 25.44 13.45
N GLU A 147 0.43 26.01 14.61
CA GLU A 147 1.45 27.05 14.73
C GLU A 147 2.77 26.54 14.13
N GLU A 148 3.40 27.35 13.29
CA GLU A 148 4.60 26.97 12.54
C GLU A 148 5.77 26.53 13.44
N ALA A 149 5.93 27.22 14.59
CA ALA A 149 6.92 26.88 15.60
C ALA A 149 6.66 25.48 16.20
N LEU A 150 5.40 25.15 16.47
CA LEU A 150 5.00 23.83 16.99
C LEU A 150 5.22 22.75 15.94
N ALA A 151 4.79 22.97 14.69
CA ALA A 151 5.01 22.01 13.60
C ALA A 151 6.52 21.73 13.40
N THR A 152 7.34 22.78 13.43
CA THR A 152 8.81 22.67 13.34
C THR A 152 9.39 21.89 14.52
N TYR A 153 8.92 22.16 15.74
CA TYR A 153 9.35 21.45 16.95
C TYR A 153 9.01 19.95 16.88
N ILE A 154 7.78 19.60 16.50
CA ILE A 154 7.35 18.22 16.31
C ILE A 154 8.26 17.52 15.29
N LEU A 155 8.51 18.13 14.13
CA LEU A 155 9.37 17.54 13.10
C LEU A 155 10.81 17.32 13.57
N ASN A 156 11.38 18.23 14.37
CA ASN A 156 12.73 18.07 14.94
C ASN A 156 12.83 16.88 15.89
N VAL A 157 11.78 16.64 16.69
CA VAL A 157 11.74 15.48 17.60
C VAL A 157 11.52 14.21 16.80
N LEU A 158 10.62 14.23 15.80
CA LEU A 158 10.27 13.05 15.01
C LEU A 158 11.35 12.61 14.02
N SER A 159 12.18 13.54 13.52
CA SER A 159 13.26 13.20 12.59
C SER A 159 14.22 12.17 13.18
N LYS A 160 14.46 12.22 14.51
CA LYS A 160 15.27 11.26 15.27
C LYS A 160 14.83 9.80 15.07
N PHE A 161 13.53 9.55 14.88
CA PHE A 161 12.98 8.21 14.68
C PHE A 161 13.09 7.73 13.23
N LEU A 162 13.28 8.63 12.25
CA LEU A 162 13.56 8.25 10.86
C LEU A 162 14.94 7.57 10.73
N HIS A 163 15.89 7.96 11.59
CA HIS A 163 17.23 7.36 11.66
C HIS A 163 17.21 5.90 12.12
N LEU A 164 16.33 5.56 13.07
CA LEU A 164 16.17 4.19 13.56
C LEU A 164 15.78 3.21 12.44
N MET A 165 15.02 3.67 11.45
CA MET A 165 14.64 2.86 10.30
C MET A 165 15.72 2.71 9.23
N ALA A 166 16.47 3.78 8.95
CA ALA A 166 17.52 3.74 7.92
C ALA A 166 18.55 2.65 8.23
N ASN A 167 18.83 2.40 9.51
CA ASN A 167 19.77 1.38 9.97
C ASN A 167 19.15 -0.03 10.05
N HIS A 168 17.82 -0.16 10.07
CA HIS A 168 17.10 -1.44 10.16
C HIS A 168 16.86 -2.10 8.80
N ASP A 169 16.65 -1.33 7.72
CA ASP A 169 16.43 -1.89 6.37
C ASP A 169 17.66 -2.65 5.82
N ASP A 170 18.87 -2.33 6.28
CA ASP A 170 20.12 -2.96 5.83
C ASP A 170 20.51 -4.23 6.61
N SER A 171 19.85 -4.52 7.73
CA SER A 171 20.36 -5.45 8.77
C SER A 171 19.42 -6.62 9.09
N ILE A 172 18.64 -7.13 8.13
CA ILE A 172 17.81 -8.33 8.33
C ILE A 172 18.57 -9.63 7.94
N PRO A 173 19.20 -10.35 8.88
CA PRO A 173 19.30 -11.80 8.82
C PRO A 173 18.05 -12.40 9.50
N SER A 174 17.25 -13.13 8.73
CA SER A 174 16.12 -13.93 9.21
C SER A 174 16.62 -15.17 9.98
N SER A 175 17.27 -14.97 11.13
CA SER A 175 17.61 -16.02 12.11
C SER A 175 18.34 -15.45 13.34
N GLY A 176 17.74 -14.44 14.00
CA GLY A 176 18.21 -13.94 15.29
C GLY A 176 17.47 -14.57 16.47
N PRO A 177 18.00 -14.53 17.70
CA PRO A 177 17.28 -14.94 18.91
C PRO A 177 15.95 -14.19 19.05
N ALA A 178 14.94 -14.82 19.67
CA ALA A 178 13.58 -14.27 19.83
C ALA A 178 13.54 -12.86 20.48
N SER A 179 14.54 -12.47 21.28
CA SER A 179 14.65 -11.13 21.86
C SER A 179 14.94 -10.03 20.84
N VAL A 180 15.59 -10.36 19.72
CA VAL A 180 15.88 -9.41 18.62
C VAL A 180 14.61 -9.12 17.82
N GLY A 181 13.71 -10.11 17.69
CA GLY A 181 12.43 -9.96 16.98
C GLY A 181 11.47 -8.98 17.67
N ALA A 182 11.30 -9.09 18.99
CA ALA A 182 10.40 -8.21 19.74
C ALA A 182 10.83 -6.72 19.71
N THR A 183 12.15 -6.46 19.75
CA THR A 183 12.68 -5.09 19.61
C THR A 183 12.45 -4.54 18.21
N ALA A 184 12.64 -5.36 17.16
CA ALA A 184 12.36 -4.98 15.78
C ALA A 184 10.88 -4.62 15.56
N ASP A 185 9.96 -5.38 16.18
CA ASP A 185 8.51 -5.11 16.11
C ASP A 185 8.15 -3.76 16.76
N ILE A 186 8.73 -3.46 17.93
CA ILE A 186 8.54 -2.16 18.62
C ILE A 186 9.06 -1.00 17.76
N ILE A 187 10.24 -1.15 17.15
CA ILE A 187 10.83 -0.11 16.28
C ILE A 187 9.96 0.13 15.05
N SER A 188 9.43 -0.94 14.44
CA SER A 188 8.50 -0.86 13.32
C SER A 188 7.23 -0.08 13.69
N GLU A 189 6.64 -0.35 14.86
CA GLU A 189 5.47 0.37 15.35
C GLU A 189 5.79 1.84 15.74
N ILE A 190 6.99 2.11 16.28
CA ILE A 190 7.45 3.49 16.53
C ILE A 190 7.46 4.28 15.23
N TYR A 191 8.06 3.72 14.17
CA TYR A 191 8.11 4.40 12.87
C TYR A 191 6.72 4.61 12.29
N LYS A 192 5.86 3.59 12.36
CA LYS A 192 4.49 3.69 11.85
C LYS A 192 3.71 4.82 12.54
N ASN A 193 3.82 4.95 13.87
CA ASN A 193 3.14 6.01 14.61
C ASN A 193 3.79 7.39 14.39
N ALA A 194 5.13 7.47 14.33
CA ALA A 194 5.82 8.71 13.97
C ALA A 194 5.46 9.18 12.55
N GLY A 195 5.42 8.25 11.59
CA GLY A 195 5.02 8.47 10.21
C GLY A 195 3.60 8.99 10.10
N ARG A 196 2.64 8.46 10.88
CA ARG A 196 1.26 9.00 10.94
C ARG A 196 1.19 10.43 11.45
N VAL A 197 2.02 10.80 12.42
CA VAL A 197 2.09 12.19 12.91
C VAL A 197 2.73 13.08 11.84
N ILE A 198 3.85 12.67 11.24
CA ILE A 198 4.48 13.41 10.14
C ILE A 198 3.50 13.61 8.97
N PHE A 199 2.75 12.57 8.61
CA PHE A 199 1.73 12.62 7.56
C PHE A 199 0.71 13.73 7.84
N TYR A 200 0.17 13.81 9.07
CA TYR A 200 -0.70 14.91 9.50
C TYR A 200 0.00 16.28 9.38
N ILE A 201 1.25 16.40 9.85
CA ILE A 201 2.01 17.67 9.81
C ILE A 201 2.27 18.11 8.36
N SER A 202 2.58 17.17 7.45
CA SER A 202 2.80 17.48 6.04
C SER A 202 1.52 17.89 5.31
N ALA A 203 0.37 17.38 5.73
CA ALA A 203 -0.92 17.82 5.22
C ALA A 203 -1.25 19.25 5.70
N SER A 204 -1.09 19.52 7.00
CA SER A 204 -1.41 20.82 7.64
C SER A 204 -0.40 21.94 7.37
N ASN A 205 0.90 21.65 7.41
CA ASN A 205 1.99 22.63 7.38
C ASN A 205 3.05 22.27 6.31
N TRP A 206 2.60 22.07 5.06
CA TRP A 206 3.47 21.64 3.95
C TRP A 206 4.69 22.54 3.72
N SER A 207 4.56 23.86 3.87
CA SER A 207 5.69 24.81 3.69
C SER A 207 6.88 24.48 4.59
N VAL A 208 6.60 24.10 5.85
CA VAL A 208 7.61 23.72 6.84
C VAL A 208 8.30 22.42 6.43
N VAL A 209 7.50 21.41 6.08
CA VAL A 209 8.01 20.08 5.67
C VAL A 209 8.83 20.19 4.39
N PHE A 210 8.32 20.89 3.38
CA PHE A 210 9.00 21.08 2.10
C PHE A 210 10.30 21.88 2.24
N SER A 211 10.30 22.94 3.04
CA SER A 211 11.51 23.70 3.36
C SER A 211 12.58 22.80 4.00
N ARG A 212 12.17 21.92 4.93
CA ARG A 212 13.07 20.94 5.55
C ARG A 212 13.66 19.96 4.54
N ILE A 213 12.83 19.40 3.64
CA ILE A 213 13.28 18.47 2.58
C ILE A 213 14.31 19.17 1.68
N ARG A 214 14.00 20.38 1.20
CA ARG A 214 14.88 21.17 0.33
C ARG A 214 16.21 21.50 1.02
N ASN A 215 16.17 21.95 2.27
CA ASN A 215 17.38 22.24 3.04
C ASN A 215 18.24 20.99 3.22
N ARG A 216 17.62 19.81 3.43
CA ARG A 216 18.36 18.55 3.53
C ARG A 216 19.02 18.18 2.20
N ILE A 217 18.31 18.30 1.08
CA ILE A 217 18.85 18.06 -0.27
C ILE A 217 20.04 18.99 -0.54
N SER A 218 19.88 20.30 -0.27
CA SER A 218 20.94 21.29 -0.43
C SER A 218 22.17 20.97 0.45
N HIS A 219 21.95 20.56 1.70
CA HIS A 219 23.03 20.16 2.60
C HIS A 219 23.77 18.92 2.06
N LEU A 220 23.06 17.90 1.58
CA LEU A 220 23.67 16.69 1.01
C LEU A 220 24.41 16.96 -0.31
N ALA A 221 23.99 17.95 -1.08
CA ALA A 221 24.71 18.41 -2.27
C ALA A 221 26.02 19.13 -1.92
N ALA A 222 26.03 19.89 -0.83
CA ALA A 222 27.19 20.68 -0.39
C ALA A 222 28.16 19.90 0.53
N ALA A 223 27.72 18.83 1.19
CA ALA A 223 28.52 18.10 2.16
C ALA A 223 29.76 17.44 1.51
N GLY A 224 30.94 17.68 2.11
CA GLY A 224 32.22 16.99 1.81
C GLY A 224 32.22 15.50 2.23
N ASP A 225 33.34 14.77 2.08
CA ASP A 225 33.46 13.28 2.16
C ASP A 225 32.99 12.58 3.45
N ASN A 226 32.46 13.33 4.41
CA ASN A 226 31.76 12.76 5.56
C ASN A 226 30.52 11.99 5.10
N LEU A 227 30.19 10.90 5.80
CA LEU A 227 28.94 10.14 5.68
C LEU A 227 27.74 11.05 6.01
N ALA A 228 27.37 11.91 5.06
CA ALA A 228 26.22 12.77 5.18
C ALA A 228 24.97 11.89 5.22
N GLU A 229 24.35 11.85 6.38
CA GLU A 229 23.31 10.87 6.69
C GLU A 229 22.09 11.03 5.77
N THR A 230 21.57 9.94 5.21
CA THR A 230 20.47 10.00 4.25
C THR A 230 19.09 9.76 4.87
N ALA A 231 19.04 9.47 6.18
CA ALA A 231 17.80 9.09 6.87
C ALA A 231 16.70 10.15 6.77
N GLU A 232 17.03 11.44 6.89
CA GLU A 232 16.06 12.53 6.77
C GLU A 232 15.40 12.61 5.38
N LEU A 233 16.02 12.05 4.32
CA LEU A 233 15.36 11.95 3.02
C LEU A 233 14.08 11.11 3.08
N ARG A 234 14.03 10.14 4.01
CA ARG A 234 12.85 9.29 4.22
C ARG A 234 11.64 10.05 4.78
N LEU A 235 11.80 11.32 5.18
CA LEU A 235 10.67 12.20 5.50
C LEU A 235 9.65 12.26 4.35
N LEU A 236 10.13 12.18 3.11
CA LEU A 236 9.29 12.15 1.92
C LEU A 236 8.44 10.86 1.83
N GLU A 237 8.91 9.72 2.37
CA GLU A 237 8.14 8.45 2.37
C GLU A 237 6.90 8.52 3.26
N VAL A 238 6.90 9.36 4.30
CA VAL A 238 5.81 9.45 5.28
C VAL A 238 5.02 10.76 5.18
N SER A 239 5.26 11.54 4.12
CA SER A 239 4.55 12.79 3.86
C SER A 239 3.23 12.56 3.10
N ASP A 240 2.22 13.36 3.42
CA ASP A 240 0.97 13.50 2.69
C ASP A 240 1.23 14.29 1.40
N LEU A 241 1.51 13.56 0.32
CA LEU A 241 1.81 14.14 -0.98
C LEU A 241 0.60 14.00 -1.89
N ASN A 242 -0.20 15.06 -2.02
CA ASN A 242 -1.14 15.19 -3.14
C ASN A 242 -0.39 15.57 -4.44
N SER A 243 -1.11 15.65 -5.56
CA SER A 243 -0.53 15.94 -6.88
C SER A 243 0.24 17.26 -6.94
N ILE A 244 -0.19 18.29 -6.20
CA ILE A 244 0.49 19.59 -6.15
C ILE A 244 1.82 19.46 -5.38
N ARG A 245 1.78 18.88 -4.18
CA ARG A 245 2.97 18.67 -3.33
C ARG A 245 3.98 17.77 -4.00
N LEU A 246 3.54 16.67 -4.62
CA LEU A 246 4.38 15.77 -5.39
C LEU A 246 5.02 16.49 -6.60
N SER A 247 4.27 17.33 -7.31
CA SER A 247 4.81 18.16 -8.41
C SER A 247 5.93 19.10 -7.93
N MET A 248 5.78 19.71 -6.75
CA MET A 248 6.83 20.56 -6.16
C MET A 248 8.11 19.76 -5.85
N VAL A 249 7.96 18.55 -5.30
CA VAL A 249 9.09 17.65 -5.01
C VAL A 249 9.80 17.19 -6.29
N LEU A 250 9.04 16.82 -7.32
CA LEU A 250 9.60 16.43 -8.62
C LEU A 250 10.41 17.57 -9.25
N GLN A 251 9.88 18.81 -9.18
CA GLN A 251 10.57 19.98 -9.69
C GLN A 251 11.88 20.24 -8.94
N GLU A 252 11.86 20.21 -7.60
CA GLU A 252 13.08 20.38 -6.79
C GLU A 252 14.15 19.33 -7.14
N LEU A 253 13.73 18.09 -7.37
CA LEU A 253 14.65 17.00 -7.73
C LEU A 253 15.18 17.09 -9.17
N CYS A 254 14.42 17.66 -10.11
CA CYS A 254 14.93 17.94 -11.46
C CYS A 254 16.17 18.83 -11.44
N ASP A 255 16.25 19.73 -10.45
CA ASP A 255 17.31 20.72 -10.37
C ASP A 255 18.47 20.29 -9.44
N SER A 256 18.24 19.35 -8.52
CA SER A 256 19.19 18.98 -7.47
C SER A 256 19.69 17.52 -7.50
N ILE A 257 18.99 16.57 -8.11
CA ILE A 257 19.38 15.14 -8.00
C ILE A 257 20.77 14.86 -8.57
N SER A 258 21.17 15.56 -9.64
CA SER A 258 22.48 15.41 -10.26
C SER A 258 23.62 15.99 -9.42
N THR A 259 23.32 16.95 -8.53
CA THR A 259 24.32 17.55 -7.63
C THR A 259 24.54 16.70 -6.38
N LEU A 260 23.58 15.83 -6.04
CA LEU A 260 23.74 14.86 -4.96
C LEU A 260 24.84 13.86 -5.28
N ARG A 261 25.50 13.36 -4.24
CA ARG A 261 26.45 12.25 -4.36
C ARG A 261 25.74 10.93 -4.57
N LYS A 262 26.46 9.96 -5.15
CA LYS A 262 25.91 8.65 -5.54
C LYS A 262 25.12 7.92 -4.44
N PRO A 263 25.58 7.81 -3.17
CA PRO A 263 24.77 7.17 -2.13
C PRO A 263 23.44 7.89 -1.86
N ALA A 264 23.47 9.23 -1.81
CA ALA A 264 22.27 10.04 -1.62
C ALA A 264 21.32 9.98 -2.83
N GLN A 265 21.86 9.94 -4.06
CA GLN A 265 21.08 9.71 -5.28
C GLN A 265 20.30 8.39 -5.23
N MET A 266 20.96 7.30 -4.81
CA MET A 266 20.33 5.97 -4.72
C MET A 266 19.24 5.92 -3.66
N VAL A 267 19.46 6.53 -2.49
CA VAL A 267 18.45 6.62 -1.43
C VAL A 267 17.29 7.48 -1.89
N MET A 268 17.56 8.66 -2.46
CA MET A 268 16.51 9.54 -2.99
C MET A 268 15.68 8.86 -4.08
N ALA A 269 16.30 8.09 -4.98
CA ALA A 269 15.55 7.36 -6.01
C ALA A 269 14.60 6.30 -5.40
N THR A 270 15.06 5.61 -4.36
CA THR A 270 14.24 4.63 -3.62
C THR A 270 13.08 5.30 -2.86
N VAL A 271 13.37 6.41 -2.18
CA VAL A 271 12.40 7.21 -1.44
C VAL A 271 11.35 7.78 -2.38
N LEU A 272 11.75 8.38 -3.50
CA LEU A 272 10.82 9.00 -4.46
C LEU A 272 9.91 7.96 -5.11
N ARG A 273 10.41 6.77 -5.44
CA ARG A 273 9.54 5.68 -5.93
C ARG A 273 8.42 5.36 -4.92
N LYS A 274 8.76 5.21 -3.64
CA LYS A 274 7.76 4.95 -2.58
C LYS A 274 6.79 6.13 -2.43
N ALA A 275 7.30 7.36 -2.48
CA ALA A 275 6.48 8.56 -2.40
C ALA A 275 5.43 8.64 -3.52
N ILE A 276 5.81 8.29 -4.76
CA ILE A 276 4.85 8.21 -5.88
C ILE A 276 3.82 7.11 -5.65
N TRP A 277 4.23 5.93 -5.15
CA TRP A 277 3.29 4.86 -4.81
C TRP A 277 2.31 5.28 -3.71
N ASN A 278 2.81 5.93 -2.66
CA ASN A 278 1.97 6.44 -1.57
C ASN A 278 0.97 7.47 -2.08
N TRP A 279 1.34 8.34 -3.03
CA TRP A 279 0.37 9.22 -3.68
C TRP A 279 -0.73 8.45 -4.42
N ILE A 280 -0.38 7.41 -5.19
CA ILE A 280 -1.38 6.57 -5.89
C ILE A 280 -2.33 5.87 -4.89
N GLU A 281 -1.80 5.35 -3.79
CA GLU A 281 -2.57 4.62 -2.78
C GLU A 281 -3.43 5.53 -1.89
N VAL A 282 -2.92 6.72 -1.52
CA VAL A 282 -3.62 7.69 -0.65
C VAL A 282 -4.60 8.56 -1.44
N PHE A 283 -4.22 8.97 -2.66
CA PHE A 283 -5.00 9.83 -3.56
C PHE A 283 -5.34 9.13 -4.89
N PRO A 284 -5.98 7.94 -4.87
CA PRO A 284 -6.27 7.18 -6.08
C PRO A 284 -7.14 7.96 -7.07
N ALA A 285 -7.96 8.88 -6.56
CA ALA A 285 -8.76 9.81 -7.34
C ALA A 285 -7.96 10.64 -8.35
N GLU A 286 -6.85 11.20 -7.88
CA GLU A 286 -6.00 12.07 -8.67
C GLU A 286 -5.29 11.27 -9.75
N PHE A 287 -4.83 10.05 -9.40
CA PHE A 287 -4.19 9.15 -10.36
C PHE A 287 -5.15 8.65 -11.45
N VAL A 288 -6.37 8.26 -11.07
CA VAL A 288 -7.43 7.89 -12.02
C VAL A 288 -7.69 9.04 -12.99
N THR A 289 -7.82 10.27 -12.48
CA THR A 289 -8.05 11.48 -13.29
C THR A 289 -6.89 11.76 -14.24
N LEU A 290 -5.64 11.62 -13.76
CA LEU A 290 -4.44 11.77 -14.57
C LEU A 290 -4.44 10.79 -15.74
N CYS A 291 -4.75 9.52 -15.47
CA CYS A 291 -4.82 8.48 -16.50
C CYS A 291 -5.98 8.72 -17.48
N GLN A 292 -7.16 9.10 -17.00
CA GLN A 292 -8.32 9.36 -17.87
C GLN A 292 -8.11 10.56 -18.78
N THR A 293 -7.41 11.60 -18.30
CA THR A 293 -7.11 12.79 -19.11
C THR A 293 -5.95 12.58 -20.09
N GLN A 294 -5.19 11.48 -19.98
CA GLN A 294 -3.97 11.22 -20.75
C GLN A 294 -3.00 12.41 -20.71
N ARG A 295 -2.88 13.06 -19.54
CA ARG A 295 -1.97 14.18 -19.30
C ARG A 295 -0.79 13.76 -18.44
N ARG A 296 0.25 14.58 -18.42
CA ARG A 296 1.38 14.44 -17.49
C ARG A 296 1.08 15.12 -16.17
N MET A 297 1.63 14.58 -15.10
CA MET A 297 1.67 15.25 -13.81
C MET A 297 2.53 16.53 -13.90
N GLY A 298 2.27 17.52 -13.05
CA GLY A 298 3.16 18.67 -12.88
C GLY A 298 4.54 18.27 -12.33
N GLY A 299 5.50 19.20 -12.39
CA GLY A 299 6.85 18.97 -11.87
C GLY A 299 7.82 18.28 -12.84
N ASN A 300 7.47 18.21 -14.13
CA ASN A 300 8.31 17.71 -15.22
C ASN A 300 8.88 16.28 -14.99
N PRO A 301 8.04 15.27 -14.68
CA PRO A 301 8.48 13.88 -14.47
C PRO A 301 9.28 13.30 -15.65
N GLU A 302 9.02 13.73 -16.88
CA GLU A 302 9.77 13.33 -18.08
C GLU A 302 11.21 13.84 -18.07
N ARG A 303 11.46 15.05 -17.54
CA ARG A 303 12.81 15.60 -17.42
C ARG A 303 13.59 14.80 -16.39
N LEU A 304 12.97 14.49 -15.25
CA LEU A 304 13.59 13.66 -14.22
C LEU A 304 13.87 12.24 -14.73
N PHE A 305 12.98 11.69 -15.58
CA PHE A 305 13.20 10.40 -16.24
C PHE A 305 14.48 10.40 -17.09
N GLU A 306 14.69 11.44 -17.91
CA GLU A 306 15.90 11.57 -18.73
C GLU A 306 17.17 11.72 -17.87
N ILE A 307 17.10 12.53 -16.79
CA ILE A 307 18.22 12.65 -15.82
C ILE A 307 18.56 11.29 -15.23
N CYS A 308 17.55 10.52 -14.80
CA CYS A 308 17.75 9.16 -14.28
C CYS A 308 18.37 8.24 -15.35
N ASN A 309 17.95 8.35 -16.61
CA ASN A 309 18.51 7.56 -17.71
C ASN A 309 20.01 7.85 -17.90
N THR A 310 20.42 9.12 -17.84
CA THR A 310 21.84 9.52 -17.88
C THR A 310 22.62 8.98 -16.68
N LEU A 311 22.07 9.08 -15.46
CA LEU A 311 22.71 8.57 -14.25
C LEU A 311 22.93 7.05 -14.29
N VAL A 312 21.97 6.32 -14.85
CA VAL A 312 22.06 4.87 -15.07
C VAL A 312 23.13 4.54 -16.11
N ALA A 313 23.13 5.23 -17.25
CA ALA A 313 24.11 5.00 -18.32
C ALA A 313 25.56 5.14 -17.81
N ASN A 314 25.83 6.10 -16.93
CA ASN A 314 27.15 6.34 -16.35
C ASN A 314 27.57 5.30 -15.29
N ASN A 315 26.64 4.53 -14.73
CA ASN A 315 26.87 3.67 -13.56
C ASN A 315 26.18 2.30 -13.69
N PHE A 316 26.05 1.81 -14.91
CA PHE A 316 25.43 0.52 -15.20
C PHE A 316 26.35 -0.63 -14.73
N PRO A 317 25.82 -1.72 -14.14
CA PRO A 317 24.42 -2.02 -13.82
C PRO A 317 24.00 -1.67 -12.38
N ASN A 318 24.92 -1.22 -11.52
CA ASN A 318 24.68 -1.11 -10.07
C ASN A 318 23.58 -0.09 -9.69
N SER A 319 23.42 0.94 -10.52
CA SER A 319 22.41 1.99 -10.32
C SER A 319 20.99 1.55 -10.71
N CYS A 320 20.83 0.51 -11.55
CA CYS A 320 19.53 0.05 -12.04
C CYS A 320 18.56 -0.31 -10.90
N LYS A 321 19.08 -0.87 -9.79
CA LYS A 321 18.26 -1.30 -8.64
C LYS A 321 17.40 -0.19 -8.06
N ALA A 322 17.90 1.05 -8.01
CA ALA A 322 17.13 2.19 -7.51
C ALA A 322 16.46 2.97 -8.65
N PHE A 323 17.15 3.15 -9.77
CA PHE A 323 16.69 4.04 -10.82
C PHE A 323 15.70 3.43 -11.80
N TRP A 324 15.78 2.15 -12.17
CA TRP A 324 14.78 1.57 -13.08
C TRP A 324 13.37 1.57 -12.47
N PRO A 325 13.21 1.20 -11.18
CA PRO A 325 11.90 1.31 -10.57
C PRO A 325 11.42 2.75 -10.42
N LEU A 326 12.30 3.72 -10.14
CA LEU A 326 11.93 5.15 -10.18
C LEU A 326 11.51 5.59 -11.60
N GLN A 327 12.30 5.26 -12.63
CA GLN A 327 12.00 5.57 -14.03
C GLN A 327 10.64 4.99 -14.45
N THR A 328 10.30 3.80 -13.97
CA THR A 328 8.99 3.18 -14.19
C THR A 328 7.87 4.03 -13.59
N MET A 329 8.01 4.46 -12.34
CA MET A 329 7.01 5.34 -11.69
C MET A 329 6.91 6.71 -12.38
N LEU A 330 8.02 7.31 -12.78
CA LEU A 330 8.02 8.58 -13.53
C LEU A 330 7.31 8.45 -14.88
N LEU A 331 7.48 7.31 -15.55
CA LEU A 331 6.76 7.01 -16.78
C LEU A 331 5.26 6.79 -16.55
N ILE A 332 4.86 6.17 -15.43
CA ILE A 332 3.46 6.04 -15.01
C ILE A 332 2.81 7.41 -14.76
N LEU A 333 3.58 8.41 -14.31
CA LEU A 333 3.13 9.81 -14.18
C LEU A 333 3.00 10.56 -15.52
N CYS A 334 3.41 9.93 -16.63
CA CYS A 334 3.31 10.43 -18.00
C CYS A 334 2.47 9.50 -18.92
N PRO A 335 1.14 9.34 -18.68
CA PRO A 335 0.26 8.51 -19.51
C PRO A 335 0.38 8.70 -21.03
N ASP A 336 0.56 9.93 -21.51
CA ASP A 336 0.72 10.26 -22.93
C ASP A 336 2.03 9.71 -23.52
N LEU A 337 3.13 9.84 -22.79
CA LEU A 337 4.43 9.31 -23.20
C LEU A 337 4.40 7.79 -23.17
N LEU A 338 3.77 7.19 -22.16
CA LEU A 338 3.56 5.76 -22.07
C LEU A 338 2.70 5.26 -23.25
N PHE A 339 1.63 5.98 -23.63
CA PHE A 339 0.83 5.69 -24.83
C PHE A 339 1.67 5.63 -26.08
N SER A 340 2.45 6.68 -26.32
CA SER A 340 3.31 6.77 -27.49
C SER A 340 4.39 5.69 -27.51
N ALA A 341 4.87 5.25 -26.34
CA ALA A 341 5.87 4.20 -26.23
C ALA A 341 5.29 2.80 -26.48
N ALA A 342 4.07 2.55 -26.02
CA ALA A 342 3.38 1.25 -26.12
C ALA A 342 2.78 0.98 -27.50
N MET A 343 2.25 2.00 -28.18
CA MET A 343 1.53 1.85 -29.45
C MET A 343 2.42 1.55 -30.68
N HIS A 344 3.69 1.15 -30.48
CA HIS A 344 4.64 0.73 -31.52
C HIS A 344 4.36 1.34 -32.90
N ASP A 345 4.62 2.63 -33.07
CA ASP A 345 4.43 3.27 -34.38
C ASP A 345 5.47 2.69 -35.36
N LYS A 346 5.09 1.62 -36.07
CA LYS A 346 5.96 0.84 -36.99
C LYS A 346 6.43 1.65 -38.20
N THR A 347 5.94 2.88 -38.34
CA THR A 347 6.11 3.76 -39.50
C THR A 347 7.25 4.77 -39.36
N SER A 348 7.86 4.96 -38.18
CA SER A 348 9.00 5.89 -38.02
C SER A 348 10.23 5.19 -37.43
N ASN A 349 11.08 4.67 -38.32
CA ASN A 349 12.30 3.97 -37.97
C ASN A 349 13.44 4.89 -37.49
N THR A 350 13.22 6.21 -37.40
CA THR A 350 14.30 7.20 -37.24
C THR A 350 14.34 7.92 -35.90
N ASN A 351 13.38 7.77 -34.98
CA ASN A 351 13.49 8.35 -33.62
C ASN A 351 12.69 7.55 -32.57
N ARG A 352 13.23 6.45 -32.07
CA ARG A 352 12.65 5.79 -30.88
C ARG A 352 12.90 6.67 -29.65
N LYS A 353 11.85 7.32 -29.13
CA LYS A 353 11.90 8.09 -27.88
C LYS A 353 12.47 7.23 -26.73
N THR A 354 13.23 7.84 -25.82
CA THR A 354 13.95 7.15 -24.72
C THR A 354 13.05 6.21 -23.91
N GLN A 355 11.78 6.56 -23.74
CA GLN A 355 10.78 5.78 -22.99
C GLN A 355 10.52 4.42 -23.64
N ASN A 356 10.43 4.35 -24.97
CA ASN A 356 10.26 3.08 -25.69
C ASN A 356 11.52 2.21 -25.52
N GLN A 357 12.71 2.81 -25.67
CA GLN A 357 13.97 2.10 -25.45
C GLN A 357 14.08 1.54 -24.03
N PHE A 358 13.56 2.26 -23.03
CA PHE A 358 13.52 1.79 -21.65
C PHE A 358 12.61 0.55 -21.49
N LEU A 359 11.40 0.56 -22.02
CA LEU A 359 10.50 -0.61 -21.98
C LEU A 359 11.12 -1.83 -22.70
N GLU A 360 11.75 -1.62 -23.86
CA GLU A 360 12.49 -2.68 -24.55
C GLU A 360 13.67 -3.22 -23.72
N ARG A 361 14.40 -2.34 -23.01
CA ARG A 361 15.48 -2.78 -22.09
C ARG A 361 14.92 -3.64 -20.95
N LEU A 362 13.79 -3.26 -20.36
CA LEU A 362 13.13 -4.07 -19.32
C LEU A 362 12.69 -5.44 -19.89
N LYS A 363 12.11 -5.46 -21.09
CA LYS A 363 11.63 -6.69 -21.76
C LYS A 363 12.79 -7.65 -22.03
N ASN A 364 13.89 -7.12 -22.55
CA ASN A 364 15.09 -7.89 -22.83
C ASN A 364 15.76 -8.40 -21.54
N ALA A 365 15.82 -7.58 -20.49
CA ALA A 365 16.36 -7.99 -19.18
C ALA A 365 15.55 -9.12 -18.55
N LEU A 366 14.22 -9.11 -18.71
CA LEU A 366 13.34 -10.16 -18.17
C LEU A 366 13.50 -11.50 -18.93
N ARG A 367 13.68 -11.44 -20.26
CA ARG A 367 13.86 -12.62 -21.12
C ARG A 367 15.25 -13.24 -20.99
N ASN A 368 16.30 -12.43 -20.81
CA ASN A 368 17.69 -12.88 -20.80
C ASN A 368 18.13 -13.35 -19.41
N ASN A 369 18.05 -14.66 -19.14
CA ASN A 369 18.45 -15.28 -17.88
C ASN A 369 19.95 -15.70 -17.84
N THR A 370 20.85 -14.92 -18.43
CA THR A 370 22.31 -15.19 -18.32
C THR A 370 22.79 -15.09 -16.87
N ARG A 371 23.66 -16.03 -16.43
CA ARG A 371 24.09 -16.17 -15.02
C ARG A 371 24.68 -14.88 -14.39
N GLY A 372 25.22 -13.95 -15.18
CA GLY A 372 25.74 -12.66 -14.71
C GLY A 372 24.74 -11.49 -14.69
N GLN A 373 23.51 -11.68 -15.18
CA GLN A 373 22.47 -10.63 -15.29
C GLN A 373 21.19 -10.95 -14.51
N ARG A 374 21.19 -12.00 -13.66
CA ARG A 374 20.00 -12.41 -12.89
C ARG A 374 19.39 -11.26 -12.08
N GLY A 375 20.22 -10.40 -11.48
CA GLY A 375 19.74 -9.24 -10.73
C GLY A 375 18.98 -8.22 -11.58
N LEU A 376 19.32 -8.07 -12.88
CA LEU A 376 18.58 -7.18 -13.79
C LEU A 376 17.21 -7.74 -14.15
N ALA A 377 17.08 -9.06 -14.30
CA ALA A 377 15.79 -9.71 -14.52
C ALA A 377 14.85 -9.52 -13.31
N ASP A 378 15.39 -9.57 -12.09
CA ASP A 378 14.61 -9.35 -10.87
C ASP A 378 14.16 -7.88 -10.75
N ILE A 379 15.04 -6.93 -11.08
CA ILE A 379 14.68 -5.50 -11.14
C ILE A 379 13.64 -5.24 -12.23
N ALA A 380 13.75 -5.89 -13.40
CA ALA A 380 12.77 -5.78 -14.46
C ALA A 380 11.40 -6.34 -14.04
N ALA A 381 11.37 -7.48 -13.33
CA ALA A 381 10.14 -8.02 -12.78
C ALA A 381 9.47 -7.04 -11.80
N ILE A 382 10.26 -6.39 -10.92
CA ILE A 382 9.77 -5.33 -10.03
C ILE A 382 9.12 -4.18 -10.81
N CYS A 383 9.75 -3.70 -11.89
CA CYS A 383 9.22 -2.62 -12.72
C CYS A 383 7.91 -3.03 -13.43
N TYR A 384 7.85 -4.24 -13.96
CA TYR A 384 6.64 -4.71 -14.64
C TYR A 384 5.48 -4.98 -13.68
N VAL A 385 5.76 -5.46 -12.47
CA VAL A 385 4.74 -5.57 -11.42
C VAL A 385 4.22 -4.19 -11.02
N ASP A 386 5.08 -3.15 -10.96
CA ASP A 386 4.61 -1.77 -10.72
C ASP A 386 3.62 -1.31 -11.82
N ILE A 387 3.91 -1.59 -13.10
CA ILE A 387 3.01 -1.28 -14.22
C ILE A 387 1.68 -2.04 -14.08
N CYS A 388 1.72 -3.34 -13.77
CA CYS A 388 0.51 -4.14 -13.54
C CYS A 388 -0.32 -3.58 -12.38
N LYS A 389 0.31 -3.27 -11.24
CA LYS A 389 -0.37 -2.66 -10.09
C LYS A 389 -1.04 -1.34 -10.46
N ALA A 390 -0.32 -0.44 -11.13
CA ALA A 390 -0.85 0.86 -11.55
C ALA A 390 -2.04 0.69 -12.50
N SER A 391 -1.98 -0.32 -13.37
CA SER A 391 -3.07 -0.66 -14.29
C SER A 391 -4.36 -1.10 -13.58
N THR A 392 -4.30 -1.54 -12.32
CA THR A 392 -5.51 -1.88 -11.53
C THR A 392 -6.32 -0.65 -11.13
N TYR A 393 -5.72 0.54 -11.16
CA TYR A 393 -6.37 1.81 -10.82
C TYR A 393 -7.11 2.47 -11.97
N VAL A 394 -7.16 1.88 -13.16
CA VAL A 394 -7.89 2.44 -14.31
C VAL A 394 -9.11 1.56 -14.61
N ASN A 395 -10.22 2.09 -15.16
CA ASN A 395 -11.36 1.24 -15.54
C ASN A 395 -11.10 0.55 -16.90
N TYR A 396 -11.82 -0.54 -17.22
CA TYR A 396 -11.70 -1.29 -18.48
C TYR A 396 -12.30 -0.50 -19.64
N SER A 397 -13.29 0.34 -19.36
CA SER A 397 -13.90 1.28 -20.30
C SER A 397 -12.99 2.45 -20.67
N ASP A 398 -11.97 2.72 -19.86
CA ASP A 398 -11.14 3.90 -20.04
C ASP A 398 -10.09 3.60 -21.11
N SER A 399 -9.88 4.52 -22.04
CA SER A 399 -8.89 4.44 -23.12
C SER A 399 -7.44 4.57 -22.62
N SER A 400 -7.14 4.02 -21.45
CA SER A 400 -5.84 4.15 -20.79
C SER A 400 -4.84 3.14 -21.29
N THR A 401 -3.67 3.64 -21.68
CA THR A 401 -2.51 2.85 -22.13
C THR A 401 -2.03 1.83 -21.14
N LEU A 402 -2.11 2.12 -19.83
CA LEU A 402 -1.48 1.28 -18.81
C LEU A 402 -1.88 -0.20 -18.98
N ARG A 403 -3.15 -0.44 -19.32
CA ARG A 403 -3.70 -1.77 -19.54
C ARG A 403 -3.28 -2.42 -20.85
N SER A 404 -2.96 -1.66 -21.89
CA SER A 404 -2.56 -2.23 -23.18
C SER A 404 -1.18 -2.89 -23.13
N ILE A 405 -0.33 -2.53 -22.17
CA ILE A 405 1.01 -3.10 -22.01
C ILE A 405 0.96 -4.47 -21.31
N VAL A 406 -0.01 -4.69 -20.43
CA VAL A 406 -0.09 -5.89 -19.57
C VAL A 406 -0.06 -7.21 -20.35
N PRO A 407 -0.81 -7.40 -21.46
CA PRO A 407 -0.80 -8.66 -22.19
C PRO A 407 0.59 -9.04 -22.74
N ASP A 408 1.41 -8.06 -23.11
CA ASP A 408 2.73 -8.26 -23.73
C ASP A 408 3.84 -8.65 -22.74
N ILE A 409 3.54 -8.61 -21.44
CA ILE A 409 4.50 -8.87 -20.34
C ILE A 409 4.01 -9.94 -19.37
N GLU A 410 2.72 -10.28 -19.41
CA GLU A 410 2.09 -11.20 -18.48
C GLU A 410 2.76 -12.59 -18.52
N ASP A 411 3.00 -13.12 -19.71
CA ASP A 411 3.56 -14.47 -19.86
C ASP A 411 5.04 -14.52 -19.45
N GLU A 412 5.82 -13.47 -19.72
CA GLU A 412 7.19 -13.35 -19.22
C GLU A 412 7.25 -13.26 -17.70
N LEU A 413 6.35 -12.48 -17.07
CA LEU A 413 6.24 -12.41 -15.61
C LEU A 413 5.88 -13.77 -15.01
N LYS A 414 4.91 -14.48 -15.60
CA LYS A 414 4.54 -15.83 -15.17
C LYS A 414 5.72 -16.79 -15.27
N SER A 415 6.43 -16.80 -16.40
CA SER A 415 7.60 -17.66 -16.61
C SER A 415 8.75 -17.35 -15.64
N LYS A 416 8.87 -16.10 -15.17
CA LYS A 416 9.93 -15.69 -14.24
C LYS A 416 9.57 -15.98 -12.79
N LEU A 417 8.35 -15.62 -12.37
CA LEU A 417 7.93 -15.63 -10.96
C LEU A 417 7.24 -16.93 -10.55
N PHE A 418 6.53 -17.59 -11.46
CA PHE A 418 5.66 -18.74 -11.18
C PHE A 418 6.10 -19.99 -11.95
N ASN A 419 7.41 -20.24 -12.05
CA ASN A 419 7.95 -21.44 -12.70
C ASN A 419 8.16 -22.57 -11.67
N PRO A 420 7.39 -23.68 -11.72
CA PRO A 420 7.57 -24.79 -10.77
C PRO A 420 8.92 -25.51 -10.90
N ALA A 421 9.52 -25.53 -12.09
CA ALA A 421 10.80 -26.19 -12.33
C ALA A 421 11.99 -25.38 -11.78
N CYS A 422 11.80 -24.08 -11.57
CA CYS A 422 12.79 -23.17 -11.04
C CYS A 422 12.08 -22.19 -10.10
N PRO A 423 11.63 -22.65 -8.91
CA PRO A 423 10.80 -21.85 -8.02
C PRO A 423 11.51 -20.54 -7.69
N PHE A 424 10.85 -19.42 -8.00
CA PHE A 424 11.39 -18.13 -7.62
C PHE A 424 11.19 -17.96 -6.11
N PRO A 425 12.25 -17.66 -5.34
CA PRO A 425 13.68 -17.64 -5.63
C PRO A 425 14.45 -18.86 -5.11
N ASN A 426 15.54 -19.18 -5.82
CA ASN A 426 16.42 -20.31 -5.53
C ASN A 426 17.49 -20.05 -4.45
N GLU A 427 17.58 -18.86 -3.86
CA GLU A 427 18.64 -18.50 -2.90
C GLU A 427 18.13 -17.51 -1.84
N ASN A 428 17.97 -17.97 -0.59
CA ASN A 428 17.87 -17.27 0.72
C ASN A 428 17.13 -15.91 0.87
N ARG A 429 16.46 -15.37 -0.14
CA ARG A 429 15.70 -14.12 -0.08
C ARG A 429 14.42 -14.26 -0.89
N VAL A 430 13.40 -14.86 -0.28
CA VAL A 430 12.09 -14.97 -0.90
C VAL A 430 11.36 -13.64 -0.90
N ASP A 431 11.30 -12.97 -2.05
CA ASP A 431 10.41 -11.82 -2.25
C ASP A 431 8.97 -12.30 -2.52
N HIS A 432 8.38 -12.95 -1.50
CA HIS A 432 6.97 -13.34 -1.49
C HIS A 432 6.06 -12.13 -1.76
N ARG A 433 6.52 -10.91 -1.41
CA ARG A 433 5.76 -9.67 -1.60
C ARG A 433 5.64 -9.35 -3.09
N LEU A 434 6.72 -9.39 -3.86
CA LEU A 434 6.67 -9.17 -5.31
C LEU A 434 5.72 -10.16 -6.02
N MET A 435 5.79 -11.44 -5.65
CA MET A 435 4.89 -12.46 -6.23
C MET A 435 3.43 -12.24 -5.83
N THR A 436 3.18 -11.85 -4.57
CA THR A 436 1.84 -11.52 -4.06
C THR A 436 1.27 -10.30 -4.79
N ASP A 437 2.06 -9.25 -4.94
CA ASP A 437 1.72 -8.04 -5.69
C ASP A 437 1.40 -8.37 -7.16
N CYS A 438 2.20 -9.24 -7.78
CA CYS A 438 1.98 -9.70 -9.15
C CYS A 438 0.67 -10.48 -9.31
N LEU A 439 0.46 -11.52 -8.50
CA LEU A 439 -0.75 -12.35 -8.57
C LEU A 439 -2.01 -11.52 -8.29
N THR A 440 -1.95 -10.64 -7.29
CA THR A 440 -3.06 -9.73 -6.95
C THR A 440 -3.36 -8.78 -8.10
N ALA A 441 -2.34 -8.18 -8.72
CA ALA A 441 -2.53 -7.28 -9.85
C ALA A 441 -3.10 -8.00 -11.08
N LEU A 442 -2.53 -9.15 -11.47
CA LEU A 442 -3.00 -9.93 -12.62
C LEU A 442 -4.44 -10.42 -12.41
N PHE A 443 -4.79 -10.85 -11.20
CA PHE A 443 -6.17 -11.24 -10.87
C PHE A 443 -7.15 -10.06 -11.05
N ARG A 444 -6.80 -8.85 -10.59
CA ARG A 444 -7.64 -7.65 -10.78
C ARG A 444 -7.77 -7.24 -12.24
N LEU A 445 -6.74 -7.46 -13.04
CA LEU A 445 -6.70 -7.09 -14.47
C LEU A 445 -7.44 -8.08 -15.36
N ASN A 446 -7.24 -9.39 -15.14
CA ASN A 446 -7.90 -10.45 -15.87
C ASN A 446 -8.18 -11.65 -14.95
N PRO A 447 -9.32 -11.61 -14.22
CA PRO A 447 -9.68 -12.64 -13.24
C PRO A 447 -9.77 -14.04 -13.84
N ARG A 448 -10.42 -14.17 -15.01
CA ARG A 448 -10.65 -15.46 -15.68
C ARG A 448 -9.33 -16.11 -16.14
N LYS A 449 -8.50 -15.37 -16.88
CA LYS A 449 -7.21 -15.87 -17.35
C LYS A 449 -6.29 -16.21 -16.17
N THR A 450 -6.28 -15.37 -15.13
CA THR A 450 -5.47 -15.61 -13.93
C THR A 450 -5.96 -16.84 -13.16
N GLN A 451 -7.27 -17.05 -13.08
CA GLN A 451 -7.86 -18.23 -12.48
C GLN A 451 -7.40 -19.50 -13.21
N GLU A 452 -7.61 -19.56 -14.53
CA GLU A 452 -7.28 -20.73 -15.36
C GLU A 452 -5.77 -21.04 -15.37
N SER A 453 -4.91 -20.02 -15.28
CA SER A 453 -3.46 -20.22 -15.32
C SER A 453 -2.80 -20.29 -13.93
N LEU A 454 -2.84 -19.21 -13.15
CA LEU A 454 -2.00 -19.04 -11.97
C LEU A 454 -2.65 -19.61 -10.71
N ILE A 455 -3.94 -19.37 -10.51
CA ILE A 455 -4.67 -19.93 -9.35
C ILE A 455 -4.69 -21.44 -9.48
N SER A 456 -5.07 -21.98 -10.64
CA SER A 456 -5.02 -23.43 -10.90
C SER A 456 -3.62 -24.02 -10.66
N LEU A 457 -2.54 -23.33 -11.05
CA LEU A 457 -1.17 -23.75 -10.77
C LEU A 457 -0.85 -23.79 -9.27
N CYS A 458 -1.21 -22.73 -8.52
CA CYS A 458 -0.97 -22.63 -7.09
C CYS A 458 -1.78 -23.65 -6.27
N LEU A 459 -2.94 -24.10 -6.78
CA LEU A 459 -3.82 -25.06 -6.12
C LEU A 459 -3.44 -26.52 -6.35
N GLN A 460 -2.49 -26.84 -7.23
CA GLN A 460 -2.08 -28.22 -7.46
C GLN A 460 -1.46 -28.83 -6.20
N ASP A 461 -1.72 -30.12 -5.97
CA ASP A 461 -1.21 -30.82 -4.78
C ASP A 461 0.34 -30.78 -4.71
N ASN A 462 1.01 -30.89 -5.87
CA ASN A 462 2.46 -30.83 -6.04
C ASN A 462 3.04 -29.40 -6.19
N ALA A 463 2.22 -28.35 -6.07
CA ALA A 463 2.71 -26.98 -6.18
C ALA A 463 3.72 -26.64 -5.06
N PRO A 464 4.78 -25.86 -5.34
CA PRO A 464 5.69 -25.37 -4.32
C PRO A 464 4.96 -24.66 -3.16
N SER A 465 5.44 -24.83 -1.92
CA SER A 465 4.87 -24.19 -0.73
C SER A 465 4.79 -22.66 -0.87
N ALA A 466 5.81 -22.05 -1.48
CA ALA A 466 5.84 -20.62 -1.78
C ALA A 466 4.65 -20.18 -2.66
N PHE A 467 4.22 -20.99 -3.61
CA PHE A 467 3.11 -20.65 -4.51
C PHE A 467 1.78 -20.70 -3.76
N LYS A 468 1.61 -21.71 -2.89
CA LYS A 468 0.46 -21.81 -1.97
C LYS A 468 0.41 -20.60 -1.03
N LEU A 469 1.55 -20.23 -0.44
CA LEU A 469 1.67 -19.06 0.43
C LEU A 469 1.33 -17.75 -0.30
N VAL A 470 1.88 -17.54 -1.50
CA VAL A 470 1.60 -16.35 -2.33
C VAL A 470 0.12 -16.25 -2.69
N LEU A 471 -0.52 -17.38 -3.02
CA LEU A 471 -1.96 -17.41 -3.29
C LEU A 471 -2.77 -16.98 -2.06
N VAL A 472 -2.49 -17.55 -0.88
CA VAL A 472 -3.19 -17.20 0.36
C VAL A 472 -2.94 -15.72 0.73
N LYS A 473 -1.70 -15.23 0.61
CA LYS A 473 -1.36 -13.80 0.85
C LYS A 473 -2.12 -12.87 -0.09
N SER A 474 -2.21 -13.22 -1.38
CA SER A 474 -2.94 -12.42 -2.37
C SER A 474 -4.42 -12.37 -2.04
N CYS A 475 -5.01 -13.50 -1.66
CA CYS A 475 -6.40 -13.58 -1.21
C CYS A 475 -6.64 -12.75 0.05
N ASN A 476 -5.74 -12.81 1.03
CA ASN A 476 -5.84 -12.01 2.26
C ASN A 476 -5.73 -10.50 1.99
N SER A 477 -4.84 -10.09 1.06
CA SER A 477 -4.73 -8.69 0.62
C SER A 477 -6.02 -8.22 -0.06
N ILE A 478 -6.59 -9.04 -0.96
CA ILE A 478 -7.87 -8.73 -1.60
C ILE A 478 -9.01 -8.73 -0.58
N ALA A 479 -9.04 -9.64 0.39
CA ALA A 479 -10.12 -9.70 1.38
C ALA A 479 -10.07 -8.53 2.37
N SER A 480 -8.88 -8.10 2.78
CA SER A 480 -8.68 -7.03 3.78
C SER A 480 -8.68 -5.60 3.21
N GLU A 481 -8.82 -5.43 1.88
CA GLU A 481 -8.73 -4.10 1.26
C GLU A 481 -9.90 -3.20 1.65
N GLU A 482 -9.58 -2.02 2.19
CA GLU A 482 -10.51 -0.92 2.48
C GLU A 482 -10.56 0.07 1.29
N ASN A 483 -11.68 0.79 1.11
CA ASN A 483 -11.84 1.84 0.07
C ASN A 483 -11.56 1.39 -1.38
N ARG A 484 -12.11 0.23 -1.76
CA ARG A 484 -11.88 -0.39 -3.07
C ARG A 484 -12.44 0.45 -4.23
N LEU A 485 -11.74 0.39 -5.34
CA LEU A 485 -12.24 0.89 -6.61
C LEU A 485 -13.43 0.03 -7.09
N PRO A 486 -14.52 0.61 -7.62
CA PRO A 486 -15.74 -0.14 -7.93
C PRO A 486 -15.61 -1.22 -8.99
N TRP A 487 -14.61 -1.12 -9.87
CA TRP A 487 -14.36 -2.13 -10.91
C TRP A 487 -13.50 -3.30 -10.44
N ASN A 488 -12.87 -3.19 -9.27
CA ASN A 488 -12.13 -4.32 -8.70
C ASN A 488 -13.12 -5.36 -8.17
N LEU A 489 -12.93 -6.62 -8.53
CA LEU A 489 -13.80 -7.71 -8.07
C LEU A 489 -13.81 -7.82 -6.55
N GLN A 490 -15.00 -8.09 -6.00
CA GLN A 490 -15.13 -8.45 -4.61
C GLN A 490 -14.60 -9.86 -4.36
N PHE A 491 -13.98 -10.06 -3.19
CA PHE A 491 -13.46 -11.37 -2.80
C PHE A 491 -14.55 -12.45 -2.75
N SER A 492 -15.80 -12.07 -2.49
CA SER A 492 -16.98 -12.95 -2.56
C SER A 492 -17.11 -13.71 -3.89
N SER A 493 -16.64 -13.12 -5.00
CA SER A 493 -16.67 -13.75 -6.33
C SER A 493 -15.65 -14.88 -6.47
N MET A 494 -14.64 -14.94 -5.60
CA MET A 494 -13.59 -15.96 -5.62
C MET A 494 -13.92 -17.17 -4.74
N ARG A 495 -14.87 -17.03 -3.80
CA ARG A 495 -15.20 -18.08 -2.81
C ARG A 495 -15.50 -19.45 -3.43
N PRO A 496 -16.31 -19.57 -4.49
CA PRO A 496 -16.60 -20.88 -5.10
C PRO A 496 -15.36 -21.66 -5.50
N ILE A 497 -14.32 -20.96 -5.93
CA ILE A 497 -13.08 -21.54 -6.45
C ILE A 497 -12.12 -21.90 -5.31
N LEU A 498 -12.10 -21.09 -4.24
CA LEU A 498 -11.06 -21.15 -3.21
C LEU A 498 -11.48 -21.88 -1.93
N ALA A 499 -12.78 -21.91 -1.60
CA ALA A 499 -13.28 -22.46 -0.34
C ALA A 499 -12.84 -23.91 -0.12
N GLY A 500 -13.14 -24.80 -1.05
CA GLY A 500 -12.76 -26.22 -0.97
C GLY A 500 -11.23 -26.41 -0.89
N PRO A 501 -10.45 -25.86 -1.84
CA PRO A 501 -8.99 -26.02 -1.82
C PRO A 501 -8.31 -25.44 -0.58
N PHE A 502 -8.76 -24.31 -0.03
CA PHE A 502 -8.17 -23.74 1.19
C PHE A 502 -8.52 -24.53 2.45
N ARG A 503 -9.73 -25.08 2.55
CA ARG A 503 -10.07 -26.03 3.63
C ARG A 503 -9.20 -27.27 3.56
N LYS A 504 -9.06 -27.87 2.37
CA LYS A 504 -8.19 -29.04 2.14
C LYS A 504 -6.74 -28.72 2.53
N LEU A 505 -6.23 -27.55 2.11
CA LEU A 505 -4.87 -27.11 2.46
C LEU A 505 -4.69 -26.95 3.97
N PHE A 506 -5.64 -26.30 4.66
CA PHE A 506 -5.58 -26.12 6.11
C PHE A 506 -5.60 -27.46 6.84
N GLN A 507 -6.57 -28.32 6.50
CA GLN A 507 -6.70 -29.65 7.09
C GLN A 507 -5.48 -30.53 6.82
N ASP A 508 -4.91 -30.51 5.61
CA ASP A 508 -3.69 -31.25 5.30
C ASP A 508 -2.50 -30.78 6.15
N ILE A 509 -2.36 -29.46 6.36
CA ILE A 509 -1.32 -28.92 7.23
C ILE A 509 -1.53 -29.33 8.70
N MET A 510 -2.78 -29.38 9.17
CA MET A 510 -3.10 -29.76 10.55
C MET A 510 -2.91 -31.27 10.78
N SER A 511 -3.40 -32.13 9.88
CA SER A 511 -3.31 -33.59 10.02
C SER A 511 -1.96 -34.17 9.63
N ASN A 512 -1.27 -33.59 8.65
CA ASN A 512 -0.01 -34.10 8.09
C ASN A 512 1.18 -33.15 8.33
N GLY A 513 1.04 -32.22 9.27
CA GLY A 513 2.01 -31.14 9.51
C GLY A 513 3.41 -31.58 9.93
N ASP A 514 3.56 -32.82 10.41
CA ASP A 514 4.83 -33.41 10.85
C ASP A 514 5.59 -34.14 9.73
N LYS A 515 5.01 -34.23 8.52
CA LYS A 515 5.67 -34.86 7.38
C LYS A 515 6.96 -34.11 6.99
N PRO A 516 7.98 -34.80 6.43
CA PRO A 516 9.26 -34.20 6.06
C PRO A 516 9.16 -32.98 5.14
N VAL A 517 8.13 -32.93 4.29
CA VAL A 517 7.85 -31.80 3.39
C VAL A 517 7.63 -30.51 4.17
N TRP A 518 6.76 -30.54 5.19
CA TRP A 518 6.44 -29.36 6.00
C TRP A 518 7.54 -29.01 7.00
N ASN A 519 8.33 -29.99 7.44
CA ASN A 519 9.52 -29.74 8.26
C ASN A 519 10.61 -28.97 7.49
N ARG A 520 10.70 -29.16 6.17
CA ARG A 520 11.62 -28.40 5.30
C ARG A 520 11.18 -26.94 5.12
N TYR A 521 9.88 -26.66 5.14
CA TYR A 521 9.29 -25.34 4.87
C TYR A 521 8.51 -24.82 6.08
N LYS A 522 9.14 -24.84 7.26
CA LYS A 522 8.48 -24.50 8.54
C LYS A 522 8.03 -23.04 8.60
N ALA A 523 8.80 -22.12 8.01
CA ALA A 523 8.45 -20.70 7.96
C ALA A 523 7.21 -20.48 7.08
N GLU A 524 7.19 -21.06 5.88
CA GLU A 524 6.07 -20.97 4.96
C GLU A 524 4.82 -21.64 5.54
N LYS A 525 4.95 -22.81 6.18
CA LYS A 525 3.86 -23.48 6.91
C LYS A 525 3.20 -22.53 7.92
N THR A 526 4.03 -21.90 8.76
CA THR A 526 3.57 -20.96 9.80
C THR A 526 2.84 -19.77 9.18
N GLU A 527 3.40 -19.20 8.11
CA GLU A 527 2.76 -18.08 7.42
C GLU A 527 1.47 -18.47 6.69
N ILE A 528 1.39 -19.67 6.12
CA ILE A 528 0.15 -20.17 5.49
C ILE A 528 -0.95 -20.28 6.53
N ILE A 529 -0.69 -20.91 7.69
CA ILE A 529 -1.66 -21.03 8.79
C ILE A 529 -2.14 -19.64 9.21
N LEU A 530 -1.22 -18.71 9.50
CA LEU A 530 -1.57 -17.35 9.91
C LEU A 530 -2.41 -16.61 8.88
N ASN A 531 -2.07 -16.69 7.59
CA ASN A 531 -2.84 -16.00 6.56
C ASN A 531 -4.19 -16.66 6.30
N LEU A 532 -4.31 -17.99 6.43
CA LEU A 532 -5.61 -18.68 6.33
C LEU A 532 -6.52 -18.31 7.51
N LEU A 533 -6.03 -18.30 8.74
CA LEU A 533 -6.81 -17.87 9.90
C LEU A 533 -7.28 -16.42 9.75
N ARG A 534 -6.38 -15.51 9.37
CA ARG A 534 -6.74 -14.10 9.11
C ARG A 534 -7.77 -13.95 7.98
N LEU A 535 -7.64 -14.75 6.93
CA LEU A 535 -8.58 -14.75 5.81
C LEU A 535 -9.94 -15.29 6.24
N TYR A 536 -9.98 -16.36 7.03
CA TYR A 536 -11.21 -16.93 7.59
C TYR A 536 -11.88 -15.95 8.56
N ARG A 537 -11.13 -15.19 9.35
CA ARG A 537 -11.72 -14.12 10.16
C ARG A 537 -12.29 -12.98 9.29
N THR A 538 -11.58 -12.59 8.24
CA THR A 538 -11.99 -11.47 7.37
C THR A 538 -13.17 -11.85 6.46
N ASP A 539 -13.22 -13.12 6.06
CA ASP A 539 -14.31 -13.68 5.25
C ASP A 539 -14.71 -15.10 5.73
N PRO A 540 -15.50 -15.22 6.82
CA PRO A 540 -15.86 -16.50 7.43
C PRO A 540 -16.61 -17.45 6.50
N LYS A 541 -17.35 -16.91 5.53
CA LYS A 541 -18.10 -17.71 4.55
C LYS A 541 -17.19 -18.57 3.69
N LEU A 542 -15.92 -18.20 3.52
CA LEU A 542 -14.92 -19.02 2.82
C LEU A 542 -14.68 -20.37 3.52
N ALA A 543 -14.74 -20.38 4.85
CA ALA A 543 -14.50 -21.56 5.68
C ALA A 543 -15.77 -22.24 6.18
N ILE A 544 -16.93 -21.56 6.19
CA ILE A 544 -18.20 -22.11 6.69
C ILE A 544 -19.14 -22.54 5.56
N VAL A 545 -19.19 -21.81 4.43
CA VAL A 545 -20.11 -22.17 3.34
C VAL A 545 -19.40 -23.07 2.32
N VAL A 546 -19.95 -24.27 2.06
CA VAL A 546 -19.58 -25.14 0.92
C VAL A 546 -20.78 -25.25 0.00
N GLU A 547 -20.54 -25.47 -1.30
CA GLU A 547 -21.58 -25.77 -2.29
C GLU A 547 -22.24 -27.15 -2.10
N SER A 548 -21.82 -27.96 -1.12
CA SER A 548 -22.36 -29.30 -0.86
C SER A 548 -23.66 -29.26 -0.03
N GLN A 549 -24.56 -30.22 -0.30
CA GLN A 549 -25.88 -30.32 0.35
C GLN A 549 -25.83 -30.59 1.86
N ASP A 550 -24.72 -31.15 2.39
CA ASP A 550 -24.50 -31.35 3.83
C ASP A 550 -23.07 -30.95 4.23
N HIS A 551 -22.86 -29.66 4.45
CA HIS A 551 -21.58 -29.06 4.83
C HIS A 551 -21.30 -29.11 6.35
N SER A 552 -22.22 -29.69 7.11
CA SER A 552 -22.19 -29.77 8.57
C SER A 552 -20.90 -30.39 9.13
N LYS A 553 -20.50 -31.54 8.59
CA LYS A 553 -19.30 -32.27 9.03
C LYS A 553 -18.01 -31.57 8.61
N ASP A 554 -18.01 -30.97 7.43
CA ASP A 554 -16.87 -30.20 6.93
C ASP A 554 -16.64 -28.95 7.80
N ASN A 555 -17.72 -28.31 8.24
CA ASN A 555 -17.70 -27.16 9.15
C ASN A 555 -17.24 -27.55 10.55
N GLN A 556 -17.74 -28.65 11.09
CA GLN A 556 -17.24 -29.18 12.36
C GLN A 556 -15.73 -29.48 12.28
N SER A 557 -15.29 -30.13 11.20
CA SER A 557 -13.88 -30.48 11.02
C SER A 557 -12.98 -29.24 10.95
N ILE A 558 -13.38 -28.19 10.23
CA ILE A 558 -12.57 -26.98 10.15
C ILE A 558 -12.53 -26.23 11.49
N ILE A 559 -13.64 -26.20 12.24
CA ILE A 559 -13.69 -25.53 13.54
C ILE A 559 -12.79 -26.26 14.55
N LEU A 560 -12.86 -27.60 14.61
CA LEU A 560 -11.98 -28.40 15.46
C LEU A 560 -10.51 -28.20 15.09
N ALA A 561 -10.19 -28.15 13.79
CA ALA A 561 -8.82 -27.88 13.34
C ALA A 561 -8.33 -26.49 13.75
N ILE A 562 -9.20 -25.46 13.78
CA ILE A 562 -8.85 -24.14 14.30
C ILE A 562 -8.70 -24.18 15.84
N ASN A 563 -9.53 -24.96 16.54
CA ASN A 563 -9.41 -25.16 17.98
C ASN A 563 -8.07 -25.81 18.35
N ASP A 564 -7.58 -26.77 17.56
CA ASP A 564 -6.26 -27.37 17.75
C ASP A 564 -5.12 -26.33 17.67
N CYS A 565 -5.28 -25.29 16.84
CA CYS A 565 -4.31 -24.18 16.76
C CYS A 565 -4.21 -23.36 18.05
N LEU A 566 -5.18 -23.44 18.98
CA LEU A 566 -5.06 -22.81 20.30
C LEU A 566 -3.94 -23.43 21.16
N ASN A 567 -3.49 -24.65 20.82
CA ASN A 567 -2.39 -25.33 21.48
C ASN A 567 -1.05 -25.19 20.72
N ASP A 568 -1.01 -24.41 19.63
CA ASP A 568 0.21 -24.23 18.84
C ASP A 568 1.31 -23.51 19.65
N PRO A 569 2.60 -23.90 19.53
CA PRO A 569 3.69 -23.23 20.24
C PRO A 569 3.83 -21.74 19.88
N ASN A 570 3.42 -21.33 18.67
CA ASN A 570 3.49 -19.96 18.21
C ASN A 570 2.31 -19.11 18.73
N VAL A 571 2.62 -18.09 19.53
CA VAL A 571 1.64 -17.16 20.10
C VAL A 571 0.77 -16.51 19.01
N ALA A 572 1.35 -16.14 17.88
CA ALA A 572 0.61 -15.47 16.81
C ALA A 572 -0.45 -16.39 16.19
N ILE A 573 -0.18 -17.69 16.09
CA ILE A 573 -1.16 -18.68 15.60
C ILE A 573 -2.28 -18.81 16.62
N ARG A 574 -1.96 -18.94 17.91
CA ARG A 574 -2.97 -19.02 18.97
C ARG A 574 -3.89 -17.80 18.99
N THR A 575 -3.32 -16.60 18.90
CA THR A 575 -4.09 -15.35 18.86
C THR A 575 -5.00 -15.30 17.63
N ALA A 576 -4.45 -15.57 16.44
CA ALA A 576 -5.24 -15.57 15.21
C ALA A 576 -6.36 -16.63 15.23
N ALA A 577 -6.10 -17.81 15.80
CA ALA A 577 -7.08 -18.87 15.95
C ALA A 577 -8.22 -18.46 16.91
N ALA A 578 -7.87 -17.89 18.08
CA ALA A 578 -8.85 -17.39 19.03
C ALA A 578 -9.75 -16.30 18.41
N GLU A 579 -9.15 -15.33 17.71
CA GLU A 579 -9.90 -14.27 17.01
C GLU A 579 -10.80 -14.83 15.91
N THR A 580 -10.36 -15.87 15.20
CA THR A 580 -11.15 -16.53 14.14
C THR A 580 -12.34 -17.30 14.73
N LEU A 581 -12.12 -18.03 15.83
CA LEU A 581 -13.19 -18.75 16.53
C LEU A 581 -14.23 -17.78 17.08
N LEU A 582 -13.81 -16.66 17.67
CA LEU A 582 -14.73 -15.63 18.15
C LEU A 582 -15.62 -15.11 17.01
N GLU A 583 -15.05 -14.86 15.83
CA GLU A 583 -15.83 -14.45 14.67
C GLU A 583 -16.81 -15.54 14.24
N PHE A 584 -16.37 -16.80 14.17
CA PHE A 584 -17.24 -17.91 13.73
C PHE A 584 -18.44 -18.13 14.67
N HIS A 585 -18.30 -17.81 15.95
CA HIS A 585 -19.37 -17.89 16.96
C HIS A 585 -20.28 -16.65 16.97
N ASN A 586 -20.19 -15.78 15.97
CA ASN A 586 -21.20 -14.77 15.73
C ASN A 586 -22.54 -15.45 15.38
N VAL A 587 -23.64 -14.96 15.97
CA VAL A 587 -24.99 -15.51 15.81
C VAL A 587 -25.37 -15.68 14.34
N GLU A 588 -25.02 -14.71 13.48
CA GLU A 588 -25.32 -14.77 12.04
C GLU A 588 -24.57 -15.89 11.30
N LEU A 589 -23.39 -16.27 11.78
CA LEU A 589 -22.55 -17.30 11.17
C LEU A 589 -22.89 -18.69 11.69
N ILE A 590 -23.30 -18.81 12.95
CA ILE A 590 -23.78 -20.07 13.54
C ILE A 590 -24.96 -20.62 12.73
N GLU A 591 -25.85 -19.75 12.22
CA GLU A 591 -26.94 -20.12 11.28
C GLU A 591 -26.46 -20.86 10.03
N LEU A 592 -25.20 -20.68 9.63
CA LEU A 592 -24.62 -21.26 8.41
C LEU A 592 -23.81 -22.54 8.68
N TRP A 593 -23.74 -23.02 9.92
CA TRP A 593 -22.89 -24.16 10.27
C TRP A 593 -23.41 -25.50 9.75
N GLY A 594 -24.72 -25.62 9.50
CA GLY A 594 -25.34 -26.82 8.96
C GLY A 594 -26.80 -26.60 8.60
N SER A 595 -27.50 -27.66 8.22
CA SER A 595 -28.93 -27.57 7.94
C SER A 595 -29.73 -27.19 9.19
N PRO A 596 -30.89 -26.50 9.04
CA PRO A 596 -31.74 -26.13 10.17
C PRO A 596 -32.08 -27.31 11.10
N ASP A 597 -32.23 -28.51 10.53
CA ASP A 597 -32.63 -29.72 11.24
C ASP A 597 -31.51 -30.31 12.12
N ASN A 598 -30.24 -30.13 11.74
CA ASN A 598 -29.08 -30.72 12.42
C ASN A 598 -28.27 -29.70 13.24
N LYS A 599 -28.54 -28.40 13.06
CA LYS A 599 -27.74 -27.30 13.61
C LYS A 599 -27.52 -27.40 15.13
N MET A 600 -28.58 -27.65 15.90
CA MET A 600 -28.47 -27.77 17.36
C MET A 600 -27.70 -29.03 17.79
N GLN A 601 -27.77 -30.12 17.01
CA GLN A 601 -27.02 -31.34 17.32
C GLN A 601 -25.52 -31.19 17.01
N LEU A 602 -25.17 -30.34 16.05
CA LEU A 602 -23.80 -30.06 15.62
C LEU A 602 -23.14 -28.94 16.44
N PHE A 603 -23.92 -28.06 17.05
CA PHE A 603 -23.42 -26.98 17.88
C PHE A 603 -22.73 -27.47 19.16
N TRP A 604 -23.28 -28.49 19.83
CA TRP A 604 -22.73 -28.98 21.12
C TRP A 604 -21.42 -29.79 21.03
N PRO A 605 -21.18 -30.57 19.96
CA PRO A 605 -19.90 -31.25 19.74
C PRO A 605 -18.73 -30.34 19.31
N ILE A 606 -19.03 -29.10 18.92
CA ILE A 606 -18.06 -28.04 18.61
C ILE A 606 -17.79 -27.27 19.90
#